data_AF-A0AAV2B643-F1
#
_entry.id   AF-A0AAV2B643-F1
#
_cell.length_a   1.000
_cell.length_b   1.000
_cell.length_c   1.000
_cell.angle_alpha   90.00
_cell.angle_beta   90.00
_cell.angle_gamma   90.00
#
_symmetry.space_group_name_H-M   'P 1'
#
loop_
_entity.id
_entity.type
_entity.pdbx_description
1 polymer ?
#
loop_
_entity_poly.entity_id
_entity_poly.type
_entity_poly.pdbx_seq_one_letter_code
_entity_poly.pdbx_strand_id
1 'polypeptide(L)'
;MLVNSSASHRCLTSAAATMASFYTPEESWKMDDRLNWQPIPIHYLPLYQDKAKFEYVSNYAGFNIFQGMYALHLYDTLRIEHDINIAAILLALNFTNMRRPPYCATLLFELHEMSDASMTLRLLYLNSTDPLAGMGEPHVLELDDCSEFCPVEDFTKKLLHLMPENWEQECQLNILDTCDSDNCEIFRVIQNNK
;
A
#
# COMPACT_ATOMS: atom_id res chain seq x y z
N MET A 1 15.93 0.62 3.50
CA MET A 1 14.56 0.73 2.96
C MET A 1 14.15 -0.59 2.35
N LEU A 2 12.93 -1.04 2.63
CA LEU A 2 12.33 -2.23 2.04
C LEU A 2 11.35 -1.82 0.94
N VAL A 3 11.47 -2.41 -0.25
CA VAL A 3 10.62 -2.08 -1.40
C VAL A 3 9.85 -3.31 -1.82
N ASN A 4 8.53 -3.25 -1.69
CA ASN A 4 7.60 -4.26 -2.18
C ASN A 4 6.77 -3.70 -3.33
N SER A 5 6.46 -4.54 -4.31
CA SER A 5 5.62 -4.16 -5.45
C SER A 5 4.72 -5.30 -5.86
N SER A 6 3.58 -4.97 -6.49
CA SER A 6 2.85 -5.94 -7.31
C SER A 6 3.76 -6.48 -8.42
N ALA A 7 3.60 -7.75 -8.80
CA ALA A 7 4.32 -8.38 -9.92
C ALA A 7 3.94 -7.83 -11.31
N SER A 8 2.99 -6.89 -11.38
CA SER A 8 2.67 -6.24 -12.65
C SER A 8 3.86 -5.44 -13.17
N HIS A 9 4.15 -5.56 -14.47
CA HIS A 9 5.28 -4.88 -15.10
C HIS A 9 5.25 -3.35 -14.85
N ARG A 10 4.08 -2.72 -14.90
CA ARG A 10 3.93 -1.28 -14.62
C ARG A 10 4.35 -0.92 -13.20
N CYS A 11 4.06 -1.78 -12.21
CA CYS A 11 4.38 -1.53 -10.81
C CYS A 11 5.89 -1.72 -10.57
N LEU A 12 6.48 -2.77 -11.15
CA LEU A 12 7.92 -3.01 -11.06
C LEU A 12 8.73 -1.89 -11.72
N THR A 13 8.33 -1.42 -12.91
CA THR A 13 8.99 -0.30 -13.59
C THR A 13 8.83 1.00 -12.82
N SER A 14 7.64 1.28 -12.27
CA SER A 14 7.42 2.44 -11.40
C SER A 14 8.27 2.36 -10.13
N ALA A 15 8.36 1.20 -9.50
CA ALA A 15 9.23 0.98 -8.34
C ALA A 15 10.69 1.28 -8.70
N ALA A 16 11.21 0.72 -9.79
CA ALA A 16 12.58 0.97 -10.25
C ALA A 16 12.85 2.46 -10.52
N ALA A 17 11.89 3.17 -11.13
CA ALA A 17 12.01 4.60 -11.40
C ALA A 17 12.01 5.44 -10.12
N THR A 18 11.10 5.18 -9.18
CA THR A 18 11.06 5.85 -7.87
C THR A 18 12.34 5.59 -7.08
N MET A 19 12.85 4.37 -7.14
CA MET A 19 14.08 3.99 -6.46
C MET A 19 15.33 4.69 -7.02
N ALA A 20 15.39 4.83 -8.34
CA ALA A 20 16.46 5.56 -8.99
C ALA A 20 16.49 7.05 -8.60
N SER A 21 15.33 7.67 -8.33
CA SER A 21 15.28 9.07 -7.91
C SER A 21 15.63 9.26 -6.44
N PHE A 22 15.17 8.38 -5.55
CA PHE A 22 15.44 8.49 -4.11
C PHE A 22 16.91 8.19 -3.75
N TYR A 23 17.55 7.28 -4.47
CA TYR A 23 18.87 6.77 -4.13
C TYR A 23 19.85 6.94 -5.29
N THR A 24 20.10 8.19 -5.65
CA THR A 24 21.18 8.53 -6.58
C THR A 24 22.52 8.09 -5.95
N PRO A 25 23.35 7.30 -6.65
CA PRO A 25 24.59 6.78 -6.09
C PRO A 25 25.62 7.89 -5.87
N GLU A 26 26.25 7.91 -4.69
CA GLU A 26 27.44 8.72 -4.44
C GLU A 26 28.66 8.13 -5.18
N GLU A 27 29.73 8.92 -5.35
CA GLU A 27 30.89 8.53 -6.15
C GLU A 27 31.48 7.17 -5.76
N SER A 28 31.57 6.86 -4.46
CA SER A 28 32.09 5.57 -3.98
C SER A 28 31.18 4.37 -4.28
N TRP A 29 29.91 4.62 -4.57
CA TRP A 29 28.88 3.59 -4.79
C TRP A 29 28.47 3.48 -6.27
N LYS A 30 29.01 4.34 -7.15
CA LYS A 30 28.80 4.23 -8.59
C LYS A 30 29.45 2.95 -9.11
N MET A 31 28.65 2.15 -9.81
CA MET A 31 29.17 0.97 -10.53
C MET A 31 29.83 1.37 -11.86
N ASP A 32 29.37 2.45 -12.47
CA ASP A 32 29.92 3.06 -13.69
C ASP A 32 29.82 4.58 -13.56
N ASP A 33 30.94 5.29 -13.75
CA ASP A 33 31.01 6.75 -13.59
C ASP A 33 30.10 7.52 -14.55
N ARG A 34 29.69 6.89 -15.65
CA ARG A 34 28.80 7.49 -16.66
C ARG A 34 27.33 7.32 -16.32
N LEU A 35 26.99 6.52 -15.31
CA LEU A 35 25.62 6.15 -14.99
C LEU A 35 25.31 6.42 -13.51
N ASN A 36 24.49 7.43 -13.26
CA ASN A 36 23.98 7.74 -11.91
C ASN A 36 22.80 6.84 -11.53
N TRP A 37 22.99 5.53 -11.65
CA TRP A 37 22.01 4.51 -11.27
C TRP A 37 22.70 3.36 -10.57
N GLN A 38 22.01 2.79 -9.59
CA GLN A 38 22.43 1.58 -8.88
C GLN A 38 21.26 0.59 -8.78
N PRO A 39 21.54 -0.72 -8.82
CA PRO A 39 20.51 -1.72 -8.63
C PRO A 39 20.02 -1.69 -7.18
N ILE A 40 18.71 -1.54 -6.99
CA ILE A 40 18.08 -1.62 -5.67
C ILE A 40 17.06 -2.76 -5.69
N PRO A 41 17.15 -3.73 -4.76
CA PRO A 41 16.23 -4.86 -4.73
C PRO A 41 14.77 -4.42 -4.61
N ILE A 42 13.93 -4.93 -5.51
CA ILE A 42 12.48 -4.79 -5.47
C ILE A 42 11.90 -6.18 -5.27
N HIS A 43 11.19 -6.36 -4.17
CA HIS A 43 10.54 -7.63 -3.84
C HIS A 43 9.10 -7.63 -4.37
N TYR A 44 8.64 -8.80 -4.81
CA TYR A 44 7.26 -9.00 -5.23
C TYR A 44 6.90 -10.47 -5.03
N LEU A 45 5.61 -10.74 -4.85
CA LEU A 45 5.07 -12.10 -4.91
C LEU A 45 4.46 -12.33 -6.30
N PRO A 46 4.54 -13.55 -6.85
CA PRO A 46 3.79 -13.91 -8.04
C PRO A 46 2.29 -13.60 -7.88
N LEU A 47 1.62 -13.22 -8.96
CA LEU A 47 0.24 -12.72 -8.91
C LEU A 47 -0.76 -13.67 -8.22
N TYR A 48 -0.55 -14.98 -8.33
CA TYR A 48 -1.42 -16.00 -7.72
C TYR A 48 -1.15 -16.21 -6.21
N GLN A 49 -0.02 -15.73 -5.71
CA GLN A 49 0.36 -15.77 -4.28
C GLN A 49 0.12 -14.42 -3.59
N ASP A 50 -0.03 -13.36 -4.37
CA ASP A 50 -0.22 -12.00 -3.88
C ASP A 50 -1.66 -11.79 -3.39
N LYS A 51 -1.90 -12.23 -2.15
CA LYS A 51 -3.17 -12.01 -1.43
C LYS A 51 -3.47 -10.52 -1.18
N ALA A 52 -2.49 -9.61 -1.35
CA ALA A 52 -2.68 -8.18 -1.22
C ALA A 52 -3.21 -7.53 -2.53
N LYS A 53 -3.24 -8.27 -3.64
CA LYS A 53 -3.82 -7.80 -4.91
C LYS A 53 -5.35 -7.86 -4.88
N PHE A 54 -5.98 -6.71 -5.09
CA PHE A 54 -7.43 -6.49 -5.06
C PHE A 54 -8.24 -7.19 -6.18
N GLU A 55 -7.62 -7.95 -7.08
CA GLU A 55 -8.34 -8.61 -8.18
C GLU A 55 -9.29 -9.73 -7.70
N TYR A 56 -9.08 -10.22 -6.46
CA TYR A 56 -10.00 -11.11 -5.74
C TYR A 56 -10.80 -10.42 -4.61
N VAL A 57 -10.59 -9.13 -4.40
CA VAL A 57 -11.25 -8.34 -3.34
C VAL A 57 -12.50 -7.65 -3.92
N SER A 58 -13.25 -8.37 -4.77
CA SER A 58 -14.68 -8.08 -4.87
C SER A 58 -15.41 -8.46 -3.57
N ASN A 59 -14.73 -9.15 -2.64
CA ASN A 59 -15.22 -9.56 -1.34
C ASN A 59 -14.28 -9.06 -0.21
N TYR A 60 -14.41 -7.77 0.13
CA TYR A 60 -14.05 -7.14 1.41
C TYR A 60 -12.57 -7.01 1.84
N ALA A 61 -12.29 -5.86 2.48
CA ALA A 61 -10.98 -5.30 2.79
C ALA A 61 -10.20 -6.11 3.84
N GLY A 62 -9.30 -6.97 3.39
CA GLY A 62 -8.41 -7.76 4.25
C GLY A 62 -6.95 -7.27 4.27
N PHE A 63 -6.69 -5.96 4.37
CA PHE A 63 -5.32 -5.49 4.57
C PHE A 63 -5.00 -5.45 6.06
N ASN A 64 -4.05 -6.27 6.49
CA ASN A 64 -3.48 -6.20 7.83
C ASN A 64 -2.54 -4.98 7.90
N ILE A 65 -3.12 -3.79 8.08
CA ILE A 65 -2.41 -2.51 8.25
C ILE A 65 -1.36 -2.65 9.37
N PHE A 66 -1.62 -3.50 10.37
CA PHE A 66 -0.74 -3.73 11.50
C PHE A 66 0.45 -4.64 11.23
N GLN A 67 0.35 -5.67 10.38
CA GLN A 67 1.57 -6.40 9.96
C GLN A 67 2.50 -5.48 9.18
N GLY A 68 1.96 -4.47 8.49
CA GLY A 68 2.72 -3.33 7.97
C GLY A 68 3.30 -2.45 9.07
N MET A 69 2.49 -2.04 10.06
CA MET A 69 2.91 -1.12 11.12
C MET A 69 3.86 -1.71 12.17
N TYR A 70 3.73 -2.98 12.56
CA TYR A 70 4.69 -3.65 13.44
C TYR A 70 6.04 -3.87 12.74
N ALA A 71 6.09 -3.88 11.40
CA ALA A 71 7.33 -3.84 10.63
C ALA A 71 7.95 -2.42 10.53
N LEU A 72 7.19 -1.36 10.83
CA LEU A 72 7.67 0.04 10.83
C LEU A 72 8.66 0.35 11.96
N HIS A 73 8.94 -0.58 12.87
CA HIS A 73 9.90 -0.34 13.94
C HIS A 73 11.38 -0.34 13.50
N LEU A 74 11.71 -0.72 12.24
CA LEU A 74 13.11 -0.82 11.82
C LEU A 74 13.44 -0.29 10.42
N TYR A 75 12.48 -0.10 9.50
CA TYR A 75 12.79 0.31 8.12
C TYR A 75 11.68 1.13 7.46
N ASP A 76 12.07 2.19 6.72
CA ASP A 76 11.21 2.81 5.71
C ASP A 76 10.75 1.73 4.71
N THR A 77 9.44 1.64 4.51
CA THR A 77 8.83 0.65 3.61
C THR A 77 8.06 1.35 2.49
N LEU A 78 8.42 1.06 1.25
CA LEU A 78 7.72 1.52 0.05
C LEU A 78 6.91 0.37 -0.54
N ARG A 79 5.62 0.60 -0.80
CA ARG A 79 4.74 -0.34 -1.51
C ARG A 79 4.22 0.29 -2.80
N ILE A 80 4.48 -0.36 -3.93
CA ILE A 80 3.97 0.06 -5.24
C ILE A 80 2.86 -0.88 -5.70
N GLU A 81 1.65 -0.33 -5.79
CA GLU A 81 0.43 -1.08 -6.07
C GLU A 81 -0.42 -0.37 -7.11
N HIS A 82 -1.72 -0.67 -7.14
CA HIS A 82 -2.69 -0.10 -8.07
C HIS A 82 -3.53 0.96 -7.38
N ASP A 83 -4.19 1.81 -8.16
CA ASP A 83 -5.11 2.84 -7.68
C ASP A 83 -6.24 2.28 -6.79
N ILE A 84 -6.73 1.08 -7.12
CA ILE A 84 -7.73 0.37 -6.30
C ILE A 84 -7.24 0.10 -4.87
N ASN A 85 -5.95 -0.15 -4.65
CA ASN A 85 -5.39 -0.37 -3.32
C ASN A 85 -5.46 0.91 -2.47
N ILE A 86 -5.09 2.06 -3.05
CA ILE A 86 -5.19 3.36 -2.38
C ILE A 86 -6.67 3.68 -2.09
N ALA A 87 -7.54 3.50 -3.09
CA ALA A 87 -8.97 3.74 -2.93
C ALA A 87 -9.58 2.88 -1.81
N ALA A 88 -9.19 1.61 -1.71
CA ALA A 88 -9.66 0.71 -0.67
C ALA A 88 -9.18 1.11 0.73
N ILE A 89 -7.91 1.52 0.87
CA ILE A 89 -7.39 2.00 2.16
C ILE A 89 -8.12 3.28 2.57
N LEU A 90 -8.31 4.23 1.64
CA LEU A 90 -9.07 5.46 1.89
C LEU A 90 -10.51 5.14 2.33
N LEU A 91 -11.16 4.19 1.66
CA LEU A 91 -12.51 3.75 2.02
C LEU A 91 -12.55 3.09 3.42
N ALA A 92 -11.58 2.22 3.74
CA ALA A 92 -11.47 1.59 5.05
C ALA A 92 -11.24 2.62 6.17
N LEU A 93 -10.54 3.72 5.87
CA LEU A 93 -10.34 4.86 6.76
C LEU A 93 -11.53 5.85 6.75
N ASN A 94 -12.67 5.46 6.19
CA ASN A 94 -13.91 6.24 6.10
C ASN A 94 -13.87 7.49 5.17
N PHE A 95 -12.88 7.60 4.28
CA PHE A 95 -12.83 8.65 3.25
C PHE A 95 -13.64 8.26 2.01
N THR A 96 -14.97 8.37 2.12
CA THR A 96 -15.93 7.86 1.12
C THR A 96 -16.12 8.74 -0.12
N ASN A 97 -15.88 10.05 -0.03
CA ASN A 97 -16.11 11.01 -1.11
C ASN A 97 -14.86 11.31 -1.95
N MET A 98 -13.96 10.34 -2.11
CA MET A 98 -12.69 10.52 -2.81
C MET A 98 -12.84 10.27 -4.31
N ARG A 99 -12.19 11.13 -5.12
CA ARG A 99 -12.02 10.86 -6.55
C ARG A 99 -11.07 9.67 -6.74
N ARG A 100 -11.19 8.99 -7.89
CA ARG A 100 -10.27 7.93 -8.29
C ARG A 100 -8.81 8.42 -8.15
N PRO A 101 -7.93 7.68 -7.46
CA PRO A 101 -6.54 8.08 -7.33
C PRO A 101 -5.88 8.27 -8.71
N PRO A 102 -5.23 9.42 -8.96
CA PRO A 102 -4.50 9.63 -10.20
C PRO A 102 -3.22 8.77 -10.24
N TYR A 103 -2.54 8.77 -11.40
CA TYR A 103 -1.22 8.15 -11.49
C TYR A 103 -0.24 8.79 -10.50
N CYS A 104 0.66 7.96 -9.95
CA CYS A 104 1.63 8.37 -8.93
C CYS A 104 1.00 8.90 -7.62
N ALA A 105 -0.31 8.71 -7.42
CA ALA A 105 -0.92 9.00 -6.13
C ALA A 105 -0.21 8.22 -5.02
N THR A 106 0.08 8.89 -3.91
CA THR A 106 0.87 8.33 -2.82
C THR A 106 0.17 8.59 -1.49
N LEU A 107 -0.02 7.53 -0.72
CA LEU A 107 -0.53 7.59 0.65
C LEU A 107 0.65 7.38 1.60
N LEU A 108 0.91 8.34 2.47
CA LEU A 108 1.99 8.28 3.46
C LEU A 108 1.40 8.07 4.85
N PHE A 109 2.08 7.21 5.59
CA PHE A 109 1.86 6.95 7.01
C PHE A 109 3.15 7.34 7.73
N GLU A 110 3.13 8.46 8.43
CA GLU A 110 4.28 8.94 9.20
C GLU A 110 4.05 8.63 10.69
N LEU A 111 4.98 7.89 11.30
CA LEU A 111 5.00 7.67 12.74
C LEU A 111 5.90 8.71 13.39
N HIS A 112 5.36 9.47 14.34
CA HIS A 112 6.04 10.57 15.03
C HIS A 112 6.11 10.32 16.53
N GLU A 113 7.29 10.52 17.12
CA GLU A 113 7.47 10.58 18.57
C GLU A 113 7.32 12.03 19.03
N MET A 114 6.37 12.27 19.94
CA MET A 114 6.06 13.59 20.47
C MET A 114 6.98 13.95 21.65
N SER A 115 6.96 15.22 22.07
CA SER A 115 7.80 15.69 23.18
C SER A 115 7.53 15.01 24.53
N ASP A 116 6.34 14.42 24.70
CA ASP A 116 5.95 13.66 25.89
C ASP A 116 6.21 12.15 25.74
N ALA A 117 6.97 11.75 24.72
CA ALA A 117 7.25 10.36 24.33
C ALA A 117 6.01 9.55 23.90
N SER A 118 4.87 10.22 23.65
CA SER A 118 3.72 9.58 23.00
C SER A 118 3.99 9.38 21.50
N MET A 119 3.44 8.31 20.95
CA MET A 119 3.56 8.01 19.51
C MET A 119 2.28 8.44 18.80
N THR A 120 2.43 9.19 17.72
CA THR A 120 1.32 9.66 16.89
C THR A 120 1.53 9.28 15.43
N LEU A 121 0.44 9.12 14.72
CA LEU A 121 0.39 8.82 13.30
C LEU A 121 -0.12 10.05 12.56
N ARG A 122 0.58 10.44 11.50
CA ARG A 122 0.15 11.47 10.55
C ARG A 122 -0.06 10.84 9.18
N LEU A 123 -1.20 11.11 8.58
CA LEU A 123 -1.59 10.57 7.28
C LEU A 123 -1.59 11.67 6.22
N LEU A 124 -0.86 11.44 5.12
CA LEU A 124 -0.79 12.39 4.01
C LEU A 124 -1.16 11.72 2.69
N TYR A 125 -1.84 12.46 1.82
CA TYR A 125 -2.22 12.00 0.49
C TYR A 125 -1.77 12.97 -0.60
N LEU A 126 -0.89 12.50 -1.47
CA LEU A 126 -0.49 13.22 -2.68
C LEU A 126 -1.31 12.71 -3.85
N ASN A 127 -2.06 13.61 -4.49
CA ASN A 127 -2.99 13.27 -5.57
C ASN A 127 -3.00 14.31 -6.70
N SER A 128 -1.85 14.93 -6.98
CA SER A 128 -1.74 15.86 -8.11
C SER A 128 -2.14 15.16 -9.41
N THR A 129 -3.04 15.79 -10.17
CA THR A 129 -3.44 15.32 -11.50
C THR A 129 -2.45 15.75 -12.59
N ASP A 130 -1.52 16.66 -12.26
CA ASP A 130 -0.43 17.10 -13.12
C ASP A 130 0.89 17.18 -12.33
N PRO A 131 1.44 16.03 -11.92
CA PRO A 131 2.61 15.98 -11.04
C PRO A 131 3.88 16.55 -11.70
N LEU A 132 3.90 16.70 -13.03
CA LEU A 132 5.02 17.29 -13.77
C LEU A 132 5.01 18.82 -13.72
N ALA A 133 3.83 19.45 -13.72
CA ALA A 133 3.71 20.90 -13.56
C ALA A 133 3.85 21.33 -12.09
N GLY A 134 3.40 20.49 -11.15
CA GLY A 134 3.59 20.71 -9.73
C GLY A 134 2.92 19.63 -8.88
N MET A 135 3.62 19.17 -7.84
CA MET A 135 3.06 18.18 -6.91
C MET A 135 2.02 18.78 -5.95
N GLY A 136 2.03 20.09 -5.72
CA GLY A 136 1.20 20.73 -4.70
C GLY A 136 1.64 20.36 -3.28
N GLU A 137 0.89 20.83 -2.27
CA GLU A 137 1.08 20.41 -0.89
C GLU A 137 0.36 19.08 -0.63
N PRO A 138 0.96 18.14 0.12
CA PRO A 138 0.28 16.91 0.51
C PRO A 138 -0.99 17.22 1.29
N HIS A 139 -2.08 16.51 0.97
CA HIS A 139 -3.32 16.65 1.73
C HIS A 139 -3.23 15.88 3.04
N VAL A 140 -3.39 16.59 4.16
CA VAL A 140 -3.53 15.97 5.48
C VAL A 140 -4.85 15.22 5.55
N LEU A 141 -4.82 13.95 5.92
CA LEU A 141 -5.99 13.12 6.14
C LEU A 141 -6.28 13.01 7.64
N GLU A 142 -7.23 13.82 8.11
CA GLU A 142 -7.71 13.77 9.49
C GLU A 142 -8.81 12.71 9.62
N LEU A 143 -8.61 11.78 10.55
CA LEU A 143 -9.62 10.78 10.88
C LEU A 143 -10.68 11.39 11.80
N ASP A 144 -11.91 10.87 11.72
CA ASP A 144 -12.99 11.25 12.65
C ASP A 144 -12.49 11.18 14.10
N ASP A 145 -12.74 12.21 14.89
CA ASP A 145 -12.30 12.35 16.30
C ASP A 145 -10.76 12.36 16.53
N CYS A 146 -9.95 12.54 15.48
CA CYS A 146 -8.51 12.72 15.59
C CYS A 146 -8.07 14.08 15.02
N SER A 147 -6.90 14.55 15.48
CA SER A 147 -6.20 15.67 14.85
C SER A 147 -5.24 15.17 13.75
N GLU A 148 -4.56 16.08 13.05
CA GLU A 148 -3.48 15.76 12.11
C GLU A 148 -2.47 14.73 12.66
N PHE A 149 -2.15 14.83 13.95
CA PHE A 149 -1.34 13.86 14.69
C PHE A 149 -2.26 13.01 15.56
N CYS A 150 -2.65 11.84 15.06
CA CYS A 150 -3.59 10.94 15.72
C CYS A 150 -2.82 9.95 16.62
N PRO A 151 -3.13 9.83 17.93
CA PRO A 151 -2.49 8.83 18.79
C PRO A 151 -2.60 7.43 18.19
N VAL A 152 -1.50 6.67 18.20
CA VAL A 152 -1.44 5.33 17.58
C VAL A 152 -2.48 4.40 18.20
N GLU A 153 -2.76 4.53 19.49
CA GLU A 153 -3.76 3.72 20.20
C GLU A 153 -5.17 3.98 19.67
N ASP A 154 -5.51 5.22 19.33
CA ASP A 154 -6.84 5.60 18.86
C ASP A 154 -7.03 5.23 17.39
N PHE A 155 -6.00 5.45 16.57
CA PHE A 155 -5.93 4.89 15.22
C PHE A 155 -6.14 3.36 15.24
N THR A 156 -5.47 2.70 16.17
CA THR A 156 -5.52 1.24 16.30
C THR A 156 -6.92 0.75 16.62
N LYS A 157 -7.58 1.36 17.61
CA LYS A 157 -8.96 1.03 17.99
C LYS A 157 -9.92 1.21 16.82
N LYS A 158 -9.75 2.26 16.01
CA LYS A 158 -10.60 2.52 14.85
C LYS A 158 -10.44 1.45 13.77
N LEU A 159 -9.25 0.93 13.54
CA LEU A 159 -9.02 -0.08 12.50
C LEU A 159 -9.24 -1.52 12.95
N LEU A 160 -9.22 -1.80 14.26
CA LEU A 160 -9.23 -3.16 14.80
C LEU A 160 -10.40 -4.02 14.25
N HIS A 161 -11.58 -3.42 14.09
CA HIS A 161 -12.77 -4.11 13.60
C HIS A 161 -12.77 -4.39 12.09
N LEU A 162 -11.84 -3.78 11.34
CA LEU A 162 -11.67 -3.99 9.90
C LEU A 162 -10.60 -5.04 9.60
N MET A 163 -9.90 -5.53 10.63
CA MET A 163 -8.87 -6.53 10.46
C MET A 163 -9.46 -7.93 10.51
N PRO A 164 -9.26 -8.75 9.46
CA PRO A 164 -9.65 -10.15 9.52
C PRO A 164 -8.78 -10.91 10.51
N GLU A 165 -9.39 -11.79 11.32
CA GLU A 165 -8.68 -12.76 12.15
C GLU A 165 -8.25 -13.96 11.31
N ASN A 166 -9.14 -14.43 10.41
CA ASN A 166 -8.87 -15.54 9.51
C ASN A 166 -9.50 -15.26 8.15
N TRP A 167 -8.68 -14.73 7.24
CA TRP A 167 -9.13 -14.33 5.91
C TRP A 167 -9.69 -15.51 5.08
N GLU A 168 -9.11 -16.72 5.16
CA GLU A 168 -9.63 -17.89 4.42
C GLU A 168 -11.07 -18.21 4.84
N GLN A 169 -11.32 -18.21 6.16
CA GLN A 169 -12.61 -18.54 6.73
C GLN A 169 -13.64 -17.42 6.50
N GLU A 170 -13.25 -16.17 6.72
CA GLU A 170 -14.13 -15.01 6.54
C GLU A 170 -14.57 -14.84 5.08
N CYS A 171 -13.66 -15.11 4.14
CA CYS A 171 -13.97 -15.10 2.71
C CYS A 171 -14.62 -16.41 2.21
N GLN A 172 -14.82 -17.41 3.08
CA GLN A 172 -15.43 -18.70 2.73
C GLN A 172 -14.74 -19.39 1.55
N LEU A 173 -13.40 -19.30 1.50
CA LEU A 173 -12.63 -19.86 0.39
C LEU A 173 -12.50 -21.37 0.54
N ASN A 174 -13.04 -22.12 -0.43
CA ASN A 174 -12.78 -23.54 -0.52
C ASN A 174 -11.37 -23.75 -1.10
N ILE A 175 -10.47 -24.34 -0.31
CA ILE A 175 -9.08 -24.66 -0.67
C ILE A 175 -8.99 -25.63 -1.87
N LEU A 176 -10.10 -26.27 -2.27
CA LEU A 176 -10.17 -27.16 -3.43
C LEU A 176 -10.31 -26.43 -4.78
N ASP A 177 -10.61 -25.12 -4.80
CA ASP A 177 -10.81 -24.34 -6.03
C ASP A 177 -9.60 -23.48 -6.43
N THR A 178 -8.48 -23.54 -5.68
CA THR A 178 -7.25 -22.83 -6.04
C THR A 178 -6.46 -23.63 -7.07
N CYS A 179 -6.70 -23.29 -8.33
CA CYS A 179 -6.12 -23.87 -9.55
C CYS A 179 -4.61 -24.21 -9.44
N ASP A 180 -4.28 -25.51 -9.57
CA ASP A 180 -3.00 -25.99 -10.09
C ASP A 180 -2.97 -25.77 -11.62
N SER A 181 -1.92 -25.12 -12.11
CA SER A 181 -1.51 -24.93 -13.52
C SER A 181 -2.36 -24.02 -14.44
N ASP A 182 -1.69 -22.95 -14.90
CA ASP A 182 -1.74 -22.20 -16.17
C ASP A 182 -3.05 -21.83 -16.90
N ASN A 183 -4.24 -22.21 -16.44
CA ASN A 183 -5.51 -21.73 -17.02
C ASN A 183 -6.61 -21.71 -15.96
N CYS A 184 -6.67 -20.63 -15.18
CA CYS A 184 -7.82 -20.36 -14.33
C CYS A 184 -8.75 -19.40 -15.10
N GLU A 185 -9.78 -19.91 -15.78
CA GLU A 185 -10.89 -19.07 -16.23
C GLU A 185 -11.70 -18.64 -14.99
N ILE A 186 -11.47 -17.39 -14.58
CA ILE A 186 -12.09 -16.78 -13.40
C ILE A 186 -13.52 -16.37 -13.74
N PHE A 187 -14.49 -17.27 -13.52
CA PHE A 187 -15.88 -16.87 -13.28
C PHE A 187 -16.63 -17.96 -12.51
N ARG A 188 -16.87 -17.76 -11.20
CA ARG A 188 -18.10 -18.17 -10.48
C ARG A 188 -18.01 -17.90 -8.97
N VAL A 189 -18.26 -16.66 -8.56
CA VAL A 189 -18.76 -16.39 -7.18
C VAL A 189 -20.04 -15.54 -7.18
N ILE A 190 -20.47 -14.96 -8.32
CA ILE A 190 -21.69 -14.12 -8.38
C ILE A 190 -23.01 -14.94 -8.50
N GLN A 191 -22.98 -16.27 -8.50
CA GLN A 191 -24.19 -17.06 -8.77
C GLN A 191 -24.95 -17.59 -7.53
N ASN A 192 -24.42 -17.46 -6.31
CA ASN A 192 -25.03 -18.14 -5.15
C ASN A 192 -25.69 -17.23 -4.10
N ASN A 193 -25.93 -15.95 -4.38
CA ASN A 193 -26.82 -15.11 -3.56
C ASN A 193 -28.04 -14.65 -4.36
N LYS A 194 -28.93 -15.61 -4.63
CA LYS A 194 -30.37 -15.37 -4.83
C LYS A 194 -31.13 -15.98 -3.66
#